data_AF-A0A8S3JQJ4-F1
#
_entry.id   AF-A0A8S3JQJ4-F1
#
_cell.length_a   1.000
_cell.length_b   1.000
_cell.length_c   1.000
_cell.angle_alpha   90.00
_cell.angle_beta   90.00
_cell.angle_gamma   90.00
#
_symmetry.space_group_name_H-M   'P 1'
#
loop_
_entity.id
_entity.type
_entity.pdbx_description
1 polymer ?
#
loop_
_entity_poly.entity_id
_entity_poly.type
_entity_poly.pdbx_seq_one_letter_code
_entity_poly.pdbx_strand_id
1 'polypeptide(L)'
;RGINEFLEPNGITFLSDGTIGVVDTNSSQVKLFDPVRRECILKFGQAGTRPGALLYPYRVAVLPGRDLLVMVQRSPRPMIQIFDRNGQFISRFGNDLESPRAICIDQQGRIIVIESKIMK
;
A
#
# COMPACT_ATOMS: atom_id res chain seq x y z
N ARG A 1 14.80 2.83 13.04
CA ARG A 1 15.17 1.65 12.23
C ARG A 1 15.75 2.12 10.91
N GLY A 2 16.77 1.42 10.42
CA GLY A 2 17.44 1.73 9.16
C GLY A 2 16.48 1.72 7.97
N ILE A 3 16.88 2.39 6.88
CA ILE A 3 16.04 2.54 5.69
C ILE A 3 15.66 1.18 5.06
N ASN A 4 16.50 0.16 5.24
CA ASN A 4 16.35 -1.20 4.71
C ASN A 4 15.74 -2.22 5.70
N GLU A 5 15.41 -1.84 6.94
CA GLU A 5 14.84 -2.78 7.93
C GLU A 5 13.32 -2.88 7.81
N PHE A 6 12.73 -4.06 7.98
CA PHE A 6 11.27 -4.25 8.02
C PHE A 6 10.79 -4.64 9.41
N LEU A 7 9.50 -4.41 9.69
CA LEU A 7 8.85 -4.93 10.89
C LEU A 7 7.81 -6.00 10.56
N GLU A 8 6.95 -5.79 9.56
CA GLU A 8 5.99 -6.78 9.05
C GLU A 8 5.69 -6.49 7.55
N PRO A 9 6.58 -6.90 6.63
CA PRO A 9 6.44 -6.62 5.20
C PRO A 9 5.36 -7.51 4.57
N ASN A 10 4.13 -7.01 4.48
CA ASN A 10 2.98 -7.78 4.04
C ASN A 10 2.62 -7.55 2.56
N GLY A 11 2.81 -6.35 2.03
CA GLY A 11 2.43 -6.04 0.65
C GLY A 11 3.66 -5.92 -0.24
N ILE A 12 3.56 -6.40 -1.48
CA ILE A 12 4.57 -6.19 -2.51
C ILE A 12 3.90 -5.87 -3.85
N THR A 13 4.50 -4.99 -4.64
CA THR A 13 4.09 -4.66 -6.01
C THR A 13 5.29 -4.17 -6.82
N PHE A 14 5.10 -4.01 -8.12
CA PHE A 14 6.09 -3.46 -9.04
C PHE A 14 5.50 -2.25 -9.76
N LEU A 15 6.29 -1.19 -9.92
CA LEU A 15 5.99 -0.05 -10.80
C LEU A 15 6.41 -0.39 -12.24
N SER A 16 5.99 0.44 -13.20
CA SER A 16 6.27 0.24 -14.63
C SER A 16 7.76 0.19 -14.98
N ASP A 17 8.60 0.87 -14.19
CA ASP A 17 10.06 0.89 -14.34
C ASP A 17 10.78 -0.25 -13.59
N GLY A 18 10.03 -1.16 -12.97
CA GLY A 18 10.58 -2.27 -12.18
C GLY A 18 10.90 -1.92 -10.73
N THR A 19 10.69 -0.68 -10.28
CA THR A 19 10.80 -0.30 -8.87
C THR A 19 9.88 -1.19 -8.02
N ILE A 20 10.41 -1.74 -6.92
CA ILE A 20 9.67 -2.63 -6.03
C ILE A 20 9.05 -1.82 -4.91
N GLY A 21 7.71 -1.84 -4.80
CA GLY A 21 6.99 -1.24 -3.68
C GLY A 21 6.66 -2.28 -2.61
N VAL A 22 7.08 -2.05 -1.36
CA VAL A 22 6.80 -2.92 -0.22
C VAL A 22 6.01 -2.16 0.83
N VAL A 23 4.91 -2.74 1.29
CA VAL A 23 4.13 -2.25 2.43
C VAL A 23 4.57 -2.96 3.69
N ASP A 24 5.04 -2.19 4.65
CA ASP A 24 5.44 -2.66 5.97
C ASP A 24 4.40 -2.23 7.01
N THR A 25 3.60 -3.20 7.41
CA THR A 25 2.36 -2.99 8.17
C THR A 25 2.63 -2.36 9.53
N ASN A 26 3.54 -2.95 10.30
CA ASN A 26 3.77 -2.49 11.67
C ASN A 26 4.70 -1.27 11.74
N SER A 27 5.45 -0.96 10.69
CA SER A 27 6.13 0.34 10.60
C SER A 27 5.22 1.45 10.04
N SER A 28 4.02 1.11 9.57
CA SER A 28 3.08 2.05 8.92
C SER A 28 3.72 2.81 7.76
N GLN A 29 4.54 2.11 6.97
CA GLN A 29 5.32 2.67 5.88
C GLN A 29 5.15 1.88 4.59
N VAL A 30 5.37 2.60 3.49
CA VAL A 30 5.67 2.04 2.18
C VAL A 30 7.10 2.36 1.86
N LYS A 31 7.80 1.41 1.26
CA LYS A 31 9.19 1.55 0.83
C LYS A 31 9.31 1.17 -0.63
N LEU A 32 9.98 2.01 -1.41
CA LEU A 32 10.30 1.74 -2.80
C LEU A 32 11.78 1.37 -2.91
N PHE A 33 12.07 0.32 -3.66
CA PHE A 33 13.42 -0.21 -3.85
C PHE A 33 13.82 -0.21 -5.31
N ASP A 34 15.07 0.19 -5.54
CA ASP A 34 15.77 -0.03 -6.81
C ASP A 34 16.23 -1.51 -6.84
N PRO A 35 15.71 -2.33 -7.77
CA PRO A 35 16.04 -3.76 -7.81
C PRO A 35 17.49 -4.03 -8.22
N VAL A 36 18.14 -3.10 -8.92
CA VAL A 36 19.52 -3.23 -9.40
C VAL A 36 20.49 -2.89 -8.28
N ARG A 37 20.30 -1.74 -7.63
CA ARG A 37 21.13 -1.30 -6.49
C ARG A 37 20.83 -2.07 -5.20
N ARG A 38 19.65 -2.69 -5.10
CA ARG A 38 19.15 -3.39 -3.90
C ARG A 38 19.02 -2.47 -2.70
N GLU A 39 18.63 -1.23 -2.94
CA GLU A 39 18.55 -0.18 -1.94
C GLU A 39 17.16 0.45 -1.91
N CYS A 40 16.71 0.84 -0.72
CA CYS A 40 15.51 1.64 -0.56
C CYS A 40 15.77 3.06 -1.06
N ILE A 41 15.04 3.48 -2.09
CA ILE A 41 15.17 4.80 -2.73
C ILE A 41 14.16 5.82 -2.19
N LEU A 42 13.05 5.34 -1.64
CA LEU A 42 12.02 6.18 -1.04
C LEU A 42 11.30 5.42 0.06
N LYS A 43 10.95 6.13 1.14
CA LYS A 43 9.98 5.65 2.11
C LYS A 43 8.97 6.75 2.41
N PHE A 44 7.71 6.37 2.60
CA PHE A 44 6.65 7.29 2.97
C PHE A 44 5.62 6.60 3.85
N GLY A 45 4.72 7.40 4.42
CA GLY A 45 3.77 6.96 5.43
C GLY A 45 4.31 7.16 6.85
N GLN A 46 3.37 7.41 7.75
CA GLN A 46 3.57 7.49 9.19
C GLN A 46 2.33 6.94 9.87
N ALA A 47 2.48 6.38 11.08
CA ALA A 47 1.35 5.93 11.86
C ALA A 47 0.34 7.07 12.08
N GLY A 48 -0.93 6.83 11.75
CA GLY A 48 -2.01 7.79 12.00
C GLY A 48 -3.23 7.61 11.09
N THR A 49 -4.21 8.50 11.24
CA THR A 49 -5.52 8.44 10.56
C THR A 49 -5.82 9.65 9.66
N ARG A 50 -4.91 10.63 9.64
CA ARG A 50 -5.00 11.78 8.73
C ARG A 50 -4.77 11.32 7.28
N PRO A 51 -5.27 12.05 6.27
CA PRO A 51 -4.94 11.78 4.87
C PRO A 51 -3.42 11.64 4.68
N GLY A 52 -2.98 10.56 4.02
CA GLY A 52 -1.57 10.26 3.81
C GLY A 52 -0.84 9.59 4.98
N ALA A 53 -1.41 9.59 6.18
CA ALA A 53 -0.95 8.73 7.28
C ALA A 53 -1.54 7.32 7.09
N LEU A 54 -0.79 6.31 7.51
CA LEU A 54 -1.14 4.91 7.34
C LEU A 54 -1.42 4.28 8.71
N LEU A 55 -2.47 3.46 8.77
CA LEU A 55 -2.79 2.65 9.94
C LEU A 55 -2.93 1.19 9.52
N TYR A 56 -1.97 0.35 9.89
CA TYR A 56 -1.88 -1.05 9.46
C TYR A 56 -2.09 -1.22 7.93
N PRO A 57 -1.29 -0.55 7.08
CA PRO A 57 -1.34 -0.77 5.64
C PRO A 57 -0.97 -2.23 5.36
N TYR A 58 -1.64 -2.90 4.43
CA TYR A 58 -1.55 -4.36 4.32
C TYR A 58 -1.19 -4.88 2.93
N ARG A 59 -2.01 -4.58 1.92
CA ARG A 59 -1.76 -4.99 0.54
C ARG A 59 -1.72 -3.78 -0.36
N VAL A 60 -1.00 -3.90 -1.46
CA VAL A 60 -0.81 -2.84 -2.44
C VAL A 60 -0.96 -3.41 -3.85
N ALA A 61 -1.54 -2.63 -4.73
CA ALA A 61 -1.52 -2.83 -6.17
C ALA A 61 -1.08 -1.53 -6.85
N VAL A 62 -0.66 -1.61 -8.10
CA VAL A 62 -0.32 -0.43 -8.92
C VAL A 62 -1.37 -0.25 -10.01
N LEU A 63 -1.88 0.97 -10.15
CA LEU A 63 -2.73 1.33 -11.28
C LEU A 63 -1.86 1.46 -12.54
N PRO A 64 -2.01 0.58 -13.54
CA PRO A 64 -1.15 0.57 -14.72
C PRO A 64 -1.19 1.89 -15.49
N GLY A 65 -0.06 2.28 -16.07
CA GLY A 65 0.07 3.50 -16.89
C GLY A 65 0.14 4.82 -16.11
N ARG A 66 -0.08 4.80 -14.78
CA ARG A 66 0.02 5.98 -13.92
C ARG A 66 0.98 5.81 -12.74
N ASP A 67 1.46 4.60 -12.49
CA ASP A 67 2.29 4.23 -11.33
C ASP A 67 1.73 4.74 -10.00
N LEU A 68 0.39 4.71 -9.86
CA LEU A 68 -0.27 5.03 -8.60
C LEU A 68 -0.29 3.80 -7.71
N LEU A 69 0.19 3.95 -6.48
CA LEU A 69 0.14 2.91 -5.47
C LEU A 69 -1.23 2.95 -4.79
N VAL A 70 -2.00 1.89 -4.97
CA VAL A 70 -3.33 1.71 -4.37
C VAL A 70 -3.18 0.71 -3.24
N MET A 71 -3.31 1.19 -2.01
CA MET A 71 -3.11 0.39 -0.80
C MET A 71 -4.42 0.16 -0.07
N VAL A 72 -4.56 -1.01 0.54
CA VAL A 72 -5.64 -1.31 1.47
C VAL A 72 -5.09 -1.47 2.89
N GLN A 73 -5.81 -0.90 3.86
CA GLN A 73 -5.52 -1.02 5.29
C GLN A 73 -6.37 -2.12 5.93
N ARG A 74 -5.86 -2.70 7.02
CA ARG A 74 -6.63 -3.62 7.88
C ARG A 74 -7.39 -2.86 8.98
N SER A 75 -8.16 -3.62 9.76
CA SER A 75 -8.76 -3.15 11.01
C SER A 75 -7.72 -2.41 11.88
N PRO A 76 -8.13 -1.36 12.61
CA PRO A 76 -9.52 -1.00 12.93
C PRO A 76 -10.19 -0.03 11.95
N ARG A 77 -9.45 0.48 10.95
CA ARG A 77 -9.99 1.43 9.95
C ARG A 77 -9.61 0.97 8.54
N PRO A 78 -10.22 -0.14 8.07
CA PRO A 78 -10.01 -0.60 6.71
C PRO A 78 -10.48 0.49 5.74
N MET A 79 -9.62 0.80 4.79
CA MET A 79 -9.89 1.76 3.71
C MET A 79 -8.84 1.55 2.64
N ILE A 80 -9.12 2.13 1.47
CA ILE A 80 -8.14 2.27 0.39
C ILE A 80 -7.54 3.68 0.46
N GLN A 81 -6.22 3.77 0.30
CA GLN A 81 -5.52 5.03 0.06
C GLN A 81 -4.68 4.93 -1.21
N ILE A 82 -4.66 6.00 -2.00
CA ILE A 82 -3.92 6.11 -3.25
C ILE A 82 -2.80 7.13 -3.08
N PHE A 83 -1.60 6.74 -3.51
CA PHE A 83 -0.39 7.57 -3.51
C PHE A 83 0.23 7.61 -4.90
N ASP A 84 0.91 8.70 -5.23
CA ASP A 84 1.77 8.76 -6.41
C ASP A 84 3.12 8.05 -6.19
N ARG A 85 3.93 7.96 -7.25
CA ARG A 85 5.28 7.36 -7.20
C ARG A 85 6.27 8.09 -6.28
N ASN A 86 5.96 9.32 -5.87
CA ASN A 86 6.77 10.13 -4.95
C ASN A 86 6.27 9.99 -3.50
N GLY A 87 5.28 9.14 -3.23
CA GLY A 87 4.71 8.94 -1.91
C GLY A 87 3.77 10.06 -1.47
N GLN A 88 3.32 10.92 -2.39
CA GLN A 88 2.33 11.95 -2.10
C GLN A 88 0.93 11.34 -2.10
N PHE A 89 0.15 11.70 -1.08
CA PHE A 89 -1.24 11.27 -0.97
C PHE A 89 -2.10 11.91 -2.06
N ILE A 90 -2.93 11.10 -2.72
CA ILE A 90 -3.88 11.54 -3.75
C ILE A 90 -5.31 11.51 -3.21
N SER A 91 -5.76 10.36 -2.73
CA SER A 91 -7.16 10.15 -2.34
C SER A 91 -7.34 8.96 -1.42
N ARG A 92 -8.49 8.88 -0.74
CA ARG A 92 -8.92 7.72 0.05
C ARG A 92 -10.41 7.46 -0.11
N PHE A 93 -10.81 6.20 -0.02
CA PHE A 93 -12.22 5.76 -0.07
C PHE A 93 -12.34 4.33 0.51
N GLY A 94 -13.54 3.73 0.46
CA GLY A 94 -13.75 2.36 0.93
C GLY A 94 -13.85 2.24 2.46
N ASN A 95 -14.44 3.24 3.14
CA ASN A 95 -14.61 3.22 4.60
C ASN A 95 -15.69 2.20 5.07
N ASP A 96 -16.38 1.60 4.11
CA ASP A 96 -17.38 0.54 4.23
C ASP A 96 -16.77 -0.87 4.18
N LEU A 97 -15.47 -1.00 3.90
CA LEU A 97 -14.75 -2.26 4.05
C LEU A 97 -14.80 -2.72 5.51
N GLU A 98 -14.81 -4.03 5.74
CA GLU A 98 -14.81 -4.65 7.06
C GLU A 98 -13.50 -5.43 7.32
N SER A 99 -13.08 -6.28 6.37
CA SER A 99 -11.97 -7.22 6.56
C SER A 99 -11.19 -7.50 5.26
N PRO A 100 -10.60 -6.48 4.64
CA PRO A 100 -9.86 -6.64 3.40
C PRO A 100 -8.61 -7.52 3.57
N ARG A 101 -8.42 -8.46 2.65
CA ARG A 101 -7.32 -9.43 2.63
C ARG A 101 -6.44 -9.35 1.39
N ALA A 102 -7.02 -8.93 0.27
CA ALA A 102 -6.30 -8.75 -0.98
C ALA A 102 -6.86 -7.54 -1.74
N ILE A 103 -6.00 -6.93 -2.54
CA ILE A 103 -6.34 -5.89 -3.49
C ILE A 103 -5.64 -6.21 -4.80
N CYS A 104 -6.34 -6.08 -5.92
CA CYS A 104 -5.75 -6.09 -7.24
C CYS A 104 -6.42 -5.05 -8.13
N ILE A 105 -5.79 -4.77 -9.27
CA ILE A 105 -6.31 -3.85 -10.27
C ILE A 105 -6.29 -4.59 -11.60
N ASP A 106 -7.40 -4.51 -12.32
CA ASP A 106 -7.51 -5.12 -13.64
C ASP A 106 -7.05 -4.17 -14.76
N GLN A 107 -7.11 -4.66 -16.00
CA GLN A 107 -6.68 -3.91 -17.18
C GLN A 107 -7.54 -2.67 -17.48
N GLN A 108 -8.77 -2.60 -16.94
CA GLN A 108 -9.64 -1.44 -17.08
C GLN A 108 -9.40 -0.40 -15.97
N GLY A 109 -8.49 -0.66 -15.04
CA GLY A 109 -8.20 0.21 -13.91
C GLY A 109 -9.22 0.10 -12.77
N ARG A 110 -10.04 -0.96 -12.75
CA ARG A 110 -10.98 -1.19 -11.64
C ARG A 110 -10.22 -1.77 -10.45
N ILE A 111 -10.51 -1.24 -9.27
CA ILE A 111 -9.91 -1.69 -8.01
C ILE A 111 -10.80 -2.79 -7.43
N ILE A 112 -10.25 -3.99 -7.26
CA ILE A 112 -10.95 -5.17 -6.75
C ILE A 112 -10.37 -5.49 -5.37
N VAL A 113 -11.23 -5.58 -4.36
CA VAL A 113 -10.86 -5.95 -2.99
C VAL A 113 -11.54 -7.25 -2.62
N ILE A 114 -10.78 -8.16 -2.02
CA ILE A 114 -11.31 -9.40 -1.44
C ILE A 114 -11.34 -9.26 0.07
N GLU A 115 -12.51 -9.48 0.68
CA GLU A 115 -12.70 -9.45 2.12
C GLU A 115 -12.89 -10.86 2.68
N SER A 116 -12.31 -11.15 3.84
CA SER A 116 -12.62 -12.40 4.54
C SER A 116 -13.90 -12.25 5.34
N LYS A 117 -14.77 -13.27 5.29
CA LYS A 117 -15.91 -13.35 6.20
C LYS A 117 -15.40 -13.44 7.64
N ILE A 118 -15.69 -12.42 8.45
CA ILE A 118 -15.60 -12.54 9.90
C ILE A 118 -16.84 -13.32 10.31
N MET A 119 -16.69 -14.60 10.65
CA MET A 119 -17.76 -15.28 11.39
C MET A 119 -17.85 -14.59 12.75
N LYS A 120 -18.91 -13.82 12.96
CA LYS A 120 -19.27 -13.29 14.28
C LYS A 120 -19.85 -14.40 15.13
#